data_AF-A0A1I4MFL2-F1
#
_entry.id   AF-A0A1I4MFL2-F1
#
_cell.length_a   1.000
_cell.length_b   1.000
_cell.length_c   1.000
_cell.angle_alpha   90.00
_cell.angle_beta   90.00
_cell.angle_gamma   90.00
#
_symmetry.space_group_name_H-M   'P 1'
#
loop_
_entity.id
_entity.type
_entity.pdbx_description
1 polymer ?
#
loop_
_entity_poly.entity_id
_entity_poly.type
_entity_poly.pdbx_seq_one_letter_code
_entity_poly.pdbx_strand_id
1 'polypeptide(L)' 'MGSQHMRCKACDGTGLLMDDEEWRYTCSICHGDGFISRYESKENIELIDVDINNRTIE' A
#
# COMPACT_ATOMS: atom_id res chain seq x y z
N MET A 1 14.67 -7.47 17.91
CA MET A 1 14.80 -8.08 16.57
C MET A 1 13.43 -8.19 15.93
N GLY A 2 13.34 -7.92 14.62
CA GLY A 2 12.15 -8.15 13.79
C GLY A 2 11.35 -6.88 13.51
N SER A 3 11.80 -6.08 12.54
CA SER A 3 10.93 -5.13 11.84
C SER A 3 9.76 -5.90 11.25
N GLN A 4 8.58 -5.78 11.88
CA GLN A 4 7.36 -6.38 11.35
C GLN A 4 6.96 -5.60 10.09
N HIS A 5 7.56 -5.97 8.96
CA HIS A 5 7.14 -5.56 7.62
C HIS A 5 5.70 -6.02 7.44
N MET A 6 4.75 -5.09 7.53
CA MET A 6 3.35 -5.39 7.24
C MET A 6 3.20 -5.38 5.73
N ARG A 7 2.67 -6.48 5.17
CA ARG A 7 2.36 -6.54 3.74
C ARG A 7 1.47 -5.36 3.36
N CYS A 8 1.85 -4.62 2.32
CA CYS A 8 1.05 -3.51 1.84
C CYS A 8 -0.29 -4.03 1.33
N LYS A 9 -1.39 -3.63 1.98
CA LYS A 9 -2.74 -4.06 1.60
C LYS A 9 -3.19 -3.47 0.26
N ALA A 10 -2.59 -2.37 -0.18
CA ALA A 10 -2.94 -1.73 -1.44
C ALA A 10 -2.50 -2.56 -2.65
N CYS A 11 -1.24 -3.01 -2.67
CA CYS A 11 -0.70 -3.84 -3.75
C CYS A 11 -0.57 -5.33 -3.39
N ASP A 12 -1.12 -5.71 -2.23
CA ASP A 12 -1.03 -7.05 -1.65
C ASP A 12 0.38 -7.67 -1.59
N GLY A 13 1.41 -6.85 -1.44
CA GLY A 13 2.80 -7.32 -1.39
C GLY A 13 3.56 -7.29 -2.71
N THR A 14 2.92 -6.94 -3.82
CA THR A 14 3.58 -6.91 -5.14
C THR A 14 4.36 -5.63 -5.41
N GLY A 15 4.11 -4.55 -4.66
CA GLY A 15 4.70 -3.24 -4.92
C GLY A 15 4.11 -2.52 -6.14
N LEU A 16 3.20 -3.17 -6.86
CA LEU A 16 2.59 -2.66 -8.08
C LEU A 16 1.07 -2.69 -7.94
N LEU A 17 0.43 -1.66 -8.47
CA LEU A 17 -1.01 -1.61 -8.64
C LEU A 17 -1.32 -1.84 -10.12
N MET A 18 -2.48 -2.43 -10.37
CA MET A 18 -2.98 -2.70 -11.71
C MET A 18 -4.37 -2.12 -11.82
N ASP A 19 -4.60 -1.32 -12.86
CA ASP A 19 -5.92 -0.77 -13.16
C ASP A 19 -6.75 -1.74 -14.02
N ASP A 20 -8.01 -1.41 -14.30
CA ASP A 20 -8.92 -2.21 -15.12
C ASP A 20 -8.45 -2.35 -16.58
N GLU A 21 -7.62 -1.42 -17.05
CA GLU A 21 -6.92 -1.49 -18.35
C GLU A 21 -5.62 -2.32 -18.31
N GLU A 22 -5.38 -3.06 -17.22
CA GLU A 22 -4.18 -3.89 -16.95
C GLU A 22 -2.86 -3.10 -16.89
N TRP A 23 -2.92 -1.77 -16.77
CA TRP A 23 -1.73 -0.93 -16.65
C TRP A 23 -1.11 -1.08 -15.26
N ARG A 24 0.20 -1.29 -15.24
CA ARG A 24 0.97 -1.48 -14.00
C ARG A 24 1.65 -0.19 -13.60
N TYR A 25 1.44 0.24 -12.37
CA TYR A 25 2.08 1.41 -11.80
C TYR A 25 2.63 1.12 -10.41
N THR A 26 3.67 1.85 -10.03
CA THR A 26 4.27 1.73 -8.70
C THR A 26 3.24 2.07 -7.64
N CYS A 27 3.07 1.17 -6.66
CA CYS A 27 2.14 1.39 -5.57
C CYS A 27 2.56 2.62 -4.76
N SER A 28 1.72 3.63 -4.68
CA SER A 28 1.99 4.88 -3.96
C SER A 28 2.06 4.69 -2.44
N ILE A 29 1.44 3.63 -1.90
CA ILE A 29 1.36 3.38 -0.45
C ILE A 29 2.65 2.78 0.09
N CYS A 30 3.30 1.89 -0.67
CA CYS A 30 4.58 1.31 -0.29
C CYS A 30 5.72 1.77 -1.19
N HIS A 31 5.48 2.74 -2.07
CA HIS A 31 6.45 3.25 -3.05
C HIS A 31 7.17 2.18 -3.91
N GLY A 32 6.54 1.02 -4.13
CA GLY A 32 7.16 -0.11 -4.85
C GLY A 32 7.74 -1.22 -3.97
N ASP A 33 7.84 -1.05 -2.66
CA ASP A 33 8.45 -2.03 -1.76
C ASP A 33 7.59 -3.29 -1.51
N GLY A 34 6.26 -3.19 -1.69
CA GLY A 34 5.31 -4.24 -1.33
C GLY A 34 5.07 -4.39 0.18
N PHE A 35 5.90 -3.78 1.02
CA PHE A 35 5.78 -3.83 2.47
C PHE A 35 5.80 -2.43 3.07
N ILE A 36 5.00 -2.21 4.11
CA ILE A 36 4.95 -0.97 4.86
C ILE A 36 5.69 -1.20 6.18
N SER A 37 6.68 -0.36 6.46
CA SER A 37 7.37 -0.37 7.75
C SER A 37 6.45 0.19 8.84
N ARG A 38 6.42 -0.45 10.01
CA ARG A 38 5.63 0.00 11.18
C ARG A 38 5.94 1.45 11.60
N TYR A 39 7.10 1.98 11.21
CA TYR A 39 7.51 3.35 11.48
C TYR A 39 6.78 4.37 10.57
N GLU A 40 6.70 4.10 9.27
CA GLU A 40 5.92 4.86 8.28
C GLU A 40 4.41 4.84 8.61
N SER A 41 3.95 3.73 9.19
CA SER A 41 2.53 3.56 9.48
C SER A 41 2.02 4.50 10.57
N LYS A 42 2.87 4.99 11.48
CA LYS A 42 2.38 5.84 12.57
C LYS A 42 2.06 7.27 12.13
N GLU A 43 2.67 7.74 11.04
CA GLU A 43 2.37 9.05 10.44
C GLU A 43 1.35 8.95 9.28
N ASN A 44 1.10 7.76 8.73
CA ASN A 44 0.27 7.58 7.54
C ASN A 44 -1.00 6.72 7.75
N ILE A 45 -1.12 5.95 8.84
CA ILE A 45 -2.32 5.13 9.13
C ILE A 45 -3.56 5.98 9.42
N GLU A 46 -3.43 7.21 9.92
CA GLU A 46 -4.60 8.04 10.24
C GLU A 46 -5.37 8.54 9.00
N LEU A 47 -4.86 8.30 7.78
CA LEU A 47 -5.34 9.00 6.57
C LEU A 47 -5.86 8.12 5.44
N ILE A 48 -6.00 6.81 5.60
CA ILE A 48 -6.35 5.97 4.44
C ILE A 48 -7.38 4.91 4.79
N ASP A 49 -8.64 5.35 4.81
CA ASP A 49 -9.76 4.46 4.54
C ASP A 49 -9.69 4.11 3.04
N VAL A 50 -9.92 2.85 2.67
CA VAL A 50 -9.86 2.40 1.26
C VAL A 50 -11.16 1.71 0.87
N ASP A 51 -11.68 2.02 -0.32
CA ASP A 51 -12.92 1.43 -0.83
C ASP A 51 -12.71 -0.03 -1.30
N ILE A 52 -13.80 -0.71 -1.65
CA ILE A 52 -13.80 -2.10 -2.15
C ILE A 52 -12.91 -2.32 -3.39
N ASN A 53 -12.59 -1.25 -4.12
CA ASN A 53 -11.67 -1.25 -5.26
C ASN A 53 -10.24 -0.83 -4.88
N ASN A 54 -9.88 -0.88 -3.59
CA ASN A 54 -8.55 -0.56 -3.09
C ASN A 54 -8.08 0.89 -3.36
N ARG A 55 -9.01 1.81 -3.59
CA ARG A 55 -8.71 3.24 -3.76
C ARG A 55 -8.80 3.97 -2.43
N THR A 56 -7.90 4.93 -2.22
CA THR A 56 -7.90 5.82 -1.06
C THR A 56 -9.11 6.75 -1.13
N ILE A 57 -9.96 6.74 -0.11
CA ILE A 57 -11.09 7.68 0.03
C ILE A 57 -10.63 8.84 0.91
N GLU A 58 -10.55 10.03 0.31
CA GLU A 58 -10.33 11.31 1.01
C GLU A 58 -11.60 11.80 1.70
#